data_AF-A0A2D4RUU9-F1
#
_entry.id   AF-A0A2D4RUU9-F1
#
_cell.length_a   1.000
_cell.length_b   1.000
_cell.length_c   1.000
_cell.angle_alpha   90.00
_cell.angle_beta   90.00
_cell.angle_gamma   90.00
#
_symmetry.space_group_name_H-M   'P 1'
#
loop_
_entity.id
_entity.type
_entity.pdbx_description
1 polymer ?
#
loop_
_entity_poly.entity_id
_entity_poly.type
_entity_poly.pdbx_seq_one_letter_code
_entity_poly.pdbx_strand_id
1 'polypeptide(L)'
;MNLLQRFEVWVSLLVILICLVFLWESWDLPPGSFEPLGSGPIPQATAFIVIFCAGLVIFNALRKPVRLSEDEETKERPSISAGLIISLATVIYILMLHFRLMPFAWMTTLFLMITIWSLEKFEKKKILPALITAIIIGFASEYLFTEVFIVDLPT
;
A
#
# COMPACT_ATOMS: atom_id res chain seq x y z
N MET A 1 -11.04 28.17 2.71
CA MET A 1 -10.44 26.98 2.08
C MET A 1 -9.36 27.43 1.13
N ASN A 2 -8.10 27.19 1.47
CA ASN A 2 -6.94 27.58 0.65
C ASN A 2 -6.85 26.74 -0.63
N LEU A 3 -6.06 27.17 -1.63
CA LEU A 3 -5.88 26.45 -2.90
C LEU A 3 -5.44 24.99 -2.67
N LEU A 4 -4.55 24.77 -1.71
CA LEU A 4 -4.07 23.44 -1.28
C LEU A 4 -5.21 22.56 -0.73
N GLN A 5 -6.01 23.07 0.20
CA GLN A 5 -7.16 22.32 0.75
C GLN A 5 -8.20 22.00 -0.32
N ARG A 6 -8.44 22.94 -1.26
CA ARG A 6 -9.32 22.69 -2.41
C ARG A 6 -8.75 21.55 -3.25
N PHE A 7 -7.45 21.59 -3.56
CA PHE A 7 -6.79 20.55 -4.34
C PHE A 7 -6.87 19.17 -3.68
N GLU A 8 -6.60 19.08 -2.37
CA GLU A 8 -6.75 17.84 -1.60
C GLU A 8 -8.17 17.28 -1.71
N VAL A 9 -9.19 18.12 -1.50
CA VAL A 9 -10.60 17.73 -1.63
C VAL A 9 -10.93 17.27 -3.06
N TRP A 10 -10.46 17.98 -4.09
CA TRP A 10 -10.68 17.61 -5.49
C TRP A 10 -10.03 16.26 -5.84
N VAL A 11 -8.78 16.04 -5.40
CA VAL A 11 -8.08 14.77 -5.60
C VAL A 11 -8.79 13.64 -4.85
N SER A 12 -9.17 13.85 -3.59
CA SER A 12 -9.92 12.86 -2.82
C SER A 12 -11.27 12.52 -3.46
N LEU A 13 -12.00 13.51 -3.98
CA LEU A 13 -13.25 13.28 -4.70
C LEU A 13 -13.03 12.46 -5.98
N LEU A 14 -11.97 12.77 -6.74
CA LEU A 14 -11.61 12.01 -7.94
C LEU A 14 -11.23 10.56 -7.59
N VAL A 15 -10.46 10.34 -6.52
CA VAL A 15 -10.11 9.00 -6.05
C VAL A 15 -11.36 8.22 -5.62
N ILE A 16 -12.29 8.85 -4.88
CA ILE A 16 -13.57 8.23 -4.52
C ILE A 16 -14.36 7.85 -5.76
N LEU A 17 -14.43 8.73 -6.77
CA LEU A 17 -15.12 8.46 -8.03
C LEU A 17 -14.54 7.21 -8.71
N ILE A 18 -13.20 7.12 -8.80
CA ILE A 18 -12.52 5.95 -9.36
C ILE A 18 -12.89 4.70 -8.56
N CYS A 19 -12.80 4.73 -7.23
CA CYS A 19 -13.14 3.59 -6.39
C CYS A 19 -14.61 3.16 -6.54
N LEU A 20 -15.54 4.09 -6.75
CA LEU A 20 -16.95 3.76 -7.02
C LEU A 20 -17.13 3.05 -8.36
N VAL A 21 -16.40 3.47 -9.40
CA VAL A 21 -16.39 2.75 -10.69
C VAL A 21 -15.85 1.34 -10.51
N PHE A 22 -14.75 1.17 -9.78
CA PHE A 22 -14.21 -0.16 -9.47
C PHE A 22 -15.18 -1.03 -8.67
N LEU A 23 -15.91 -0.45 -7.70
CA LEU A 23 -16.93 -1.18 -6.95
C LEU A 23 -18.07 -1.64 -7.85
N TRP A 24 -18.51 -0.77 -8.75
CA TRP A 24 -19.55 -1.10 -9.73
C TRP A 24 -19.13 -2.28 -10.59
N GLU A 25 -17.95 -2.19 -11.24
CA GLU A 25 -17.42 -3.26 -12.09
C GLU A 25 -17.14 -4.54 -11.29
N SER A 26 -16.74 -4.42 -10.03
CA SER A 26 -16.42 -5.59 -9.20
C SER A 26 -17.65 -6.43 -8.84
N TRP A 27 -18.85 -5.88 -8.94
CA TRP A 27 -20.09 -6.61 -8.64
C TRP A 27 -20.51 -7.54 -9.77
N ASP A 28 -20.11 -7.23 -11.00
CA ASP A 28 -20.38 -8.02 -12.19
C ASP A 28 -19.32 -9.12 -12.42
N LEU A 29 -18.32 -9.22 -11.53
CA LEU A 29 -17.30 -10.26 -11.62
C LEU A 29 -17.92 -11.64 -11.31
N PRO A 30 -17.85 -12.60 -12.25
CA PRO A 30 -18.33 -13.95 -12.00
C PRO A 30 -17.51 -14.60 -10.88
N PRO A 31 -18.12 -15.46 -10.06
CA PRO A 31 -17.38 -16.23 -9.07
C PRO A 31 -16.33 -17.09 -9.79
N GLY A 32 -15.09 -17.05 -9.29
CA GLY A 32 -13.99 -17.81 -9.86
C GLY A 32 -14.24 -19.31 -9.71
N SER A 33 -14.04 -20.09 -10.78
CA SER A 33 -14.28 -21.55 -10.78
C SER A 33 -13.39 -22.32 -9.80
N PHE A 34 -12.30 -21.70 -9.34
CA PHE A 34 -11.28 -22.32 -8.47
C PHE A 34 -10.94 -21.48 -7.23
N GLU A 35 -11.62 -20.36 -7.00
CA GLU A 35 -11.36 -19.46 -5.87
C GLU A 35 -12.62 -19.34 -5.00
N PRO A 36 -12.61 -19.83 -3.74
CA PRO A 36 -13.82 -19.94 -2.91
C PRO A 36 -14.48 -18.59 -2.58
N LEU A 37 -13.73 -17.49 -2.70
CA LEU A 37 -14.21 -16.13 -2.48
C LEU A 37 -14.52 -15.38 -3.80
N GLY A 38 -14.11 -15.92 -4.95
CA GLY A 38 -14.11 -15.20 -6.24
C GLY A 38 -13.14 -14.01 -6.28
N SER A 39 -13.04 -13.37 -7.44
CA SER A 39 -12.07 -12.27 -7.67
C SER A 39 -12.56 -10.89 -7.19
N GLY A 40 -13.84 -10.76 -6.84
CA GLY A 40 -14.48 -9.49 -6.46
C GLY A 40 -14.19 -8.96 -5.04
N PRO A 41 -14.13 -9.79 -3.97
CA PRO A 41 -14.05 -9.27 -2.61
C PRO A 41 -12.80 -8.44 -2.28
N ILE A 42 -11.65 -8.75 -2.88
CA ILE A 42 -10.39 -8.02 -2.63
C ILE A 42 -10.44 -6.60 -3.22
N PRO A 43 -10.79 -6.41 -4.51
CA PRO A 43 -11.06 -5.07 -5.06
C PRO A 43 -12.10 -4.30 -4.26
N GLN A 44 -13.18 -4.96 -3.83
CA GLN A 44 -14.25 -4.33 -3.06
C GLN A 44 -13.75 -3.80 -1.72
N ALA A 45 -13.09 -4.65 -0.91
CA ALA A 45 -12.55 -4.26 0.39
C ALA A 45 -11.57 -3.09 0.25
N THR A 46 -10.68 -3.16 -0.75
CA THR A 46 -9.70 -2.10 -1.02
C THR A 46 -10.38 -0.78 -1.37
N ALA A 47 -11.38 -0.80 -2.25
CA ALA A 47 -12.14 0.39 -2.62
C ALA A 47 -12.89 0.99 -1.42
N PHE A 48 -13.50 0.16 -0.55
CA PHE A 48 -14.14 0.65 0.67
C PHE A 48 -13.16 1.35 1.63
N ILE A 49 -11.98 0.75 1.86
CA ILE A 49 -10.95 1.33 2.72
C ILE A 49 -10.48 2.68 2.15
N VAL A 50 -10.21 2.75 0.84
CA VAL A 50 -9.75 3.98 0.19
C VAL A 50 -10.82 5.06 0.25
N ILE A 51 -12.09 4.74 -0.02
CA ILE A 51 -13.22 5.67 0.10
C ILE A 51 -13.33 6.20 1.53
N PHE A 52 -13.22 5.32 2.53
CA PHE A 52 -13.26 5.72 3.94
C PHE A 52 -12.13 6.70 4.29
N CYS A 53 -10.89 6.38 3.91
CA CYS A 53 -9.73 7.25 4.12
C CYS A 53 -9.88 8.61 3.42
N ALA A 54 -10.34 8.61 2.16
CA ALA A 54 -10.59 9.84 1.40
C ALA A 54 -11.71 10.68 2.05
N GLY A 55 -12.74 10.03 2.59
CA GLY A 55 -13.79 10.69 3.37
C GLY A 55 -13.24 11.37 4.63
N LEU A 56 -12.32 10.72 5.36
CA LEU A 56 -11.64 11.32 6.51
C LEU A 56 -10.78 12.53 6.12
N VAL A 57 -10.10 12.48 4.97
CA VAL A 57 -9.33 13.62 4.44
C VAL A 57 -10.24 14.82 4.15
N ILE A 58 -11.35 14.60 3.46
CA ILE A 58 -12.34 15.66 3.16
C ILE A 58 -12.92 16.22 4.46
N PHE A 59 -13.29 15.35 5.40
CA PHE A 59 -13.83 15.76 6.70
C PHE A 59 -12.84 16.62 7.49
N ASN A 60 -11.56 16.23 7.52
CA ASN A 60 -10.49 16.99 8.17
C ASN A 60 -10.24 18.33 7.47
N ALA A 61 -10.27 18.36 6.13
CA ALA A 61 -10.11 19.59 5.35
C ALA A 61 -11.25 20.59 5.60
N LEU A 62 -12.47 20.11 5.81
CA LEU A 62 -13.65 20.93 6.14
C LEU A 62 -13.64 21.40 7.61
N ARG A 63 -13.12 20.59 8.54
CA ARG A 63 -13.09 20.92 9.97
C ARG A 63 -11.95 21.81 10.41
N LYS A 64 -10.80 21.82 9.71
CA LYS A 64 -9.67 22.68 10.09
C LYS A 64 -9.98 24.15 9.73
N PRO A 65 -10.17 25.06 10.72
CA PRO A 65 -10.08 26.49 10.43
C PRO A 65 -8.69 26.77 9.86
N VAL A 66 -8.58 27.70 8.90
CA VAL A 66 -7.31 28.11 8.28
C VAL A 66 -6.42 28.74 9.35
N ARG A 67 -5.77 27.91 10.16
CA ARG A 67 -4.58 28.27 10.90
C ARG A 67 -3.44 27.90 9.97
N LEU A 68 -2.71 28.92 9.50
CA LEU A 68 -1.28 28.74 9.20
C LEU A 68 -0.63 28.37 10.54
N SER A 69 -0.73 27.11 10.94
CA SER A 69 0.18 26.56 11.93
C SER A 69 1.42 26.18 11.14
N GLU A 70 2.41 27.09 11.21
CA GLU A 70 3.77 26.95 10.72
C GLU A 70 4.61 25.98 11.58
N ASP A 71 3.98 25.33 12.56
CA ASP A 71 4.58 24.39 13.49
C ASP A 71 3.83 23.06 13.44
N GLU A 72 4.57 21.96 13.56
CA GLU A 72 4.15 20.54 13.44
C GLU A 72 4.19 19.99 12.01
N GLU A 73 5.39 19.85 11.45
CA GLU A 73 5.88 18.55 10.97
C GLU A 73 7.33 18.73 10.57
N THR A 74 8.20 17.94 11.18
CA THR A 74 9.49 17.57 10.60
C THR A 74 9.22 17.15 9.16
N LYS A 75 9.34 18.08 8.21
CA LYS A 75 9.33 17.79 6.78
C LYS A 75 10.56 16.94 6.52
N GLU A 76 10.45 15.64 6.77
CA GLU A 76 11.29 14.66 6.13
C GLU A 76 11.09 14.86 4.65
N ARG A 77 12.01 15.62 4.05
CA ARG A 77 12.01 15.80 2.60
C ARG A 77 12.13 14.39 2.02
N PRO A 78 11.22 13.96 1.13
CA PRO A 78 11.33 12.66 0.50
C PRO A 78 12.69 12.61 -0.18
N SER A 79 13.55 11.70 0.29
CA SER A 79 14.89 11.58 -0.28
C SER A 79 14.75 10.99 -1.67
N ILE A 80 15.16 11.74 -2.69
CA ILE A 80 15.15 11.29 -4.09
C ILE A 80 15.92 9.96 -4.22
N SER A 81 16.99 9.78 -3.44
CA SER A 81 17.75 8.53 -3.40
C SER A 81 16.92 7.36 -2.86
N ALA A 82 16.13 7.56 -1.80
CA ALA A 82 15.27 6.51 -1.25
C ALA A 82 14.16 6.14 -2.24
N GLY A 83 13.55 7.14 -2.91
CA GLY A 83 12.59 6.89 -3.97
C GLY A 83 13.17 6.05 -5.13
N LEU A 84 14.40 6.35 -5.54
CA LEU A 84 15.09 5.59 -6.58
C LEU A 84 15.39 4.16 -6.13
N ILE A 85 15.87 3.96 -4.89
CA ILE A 85 16.11 2.62 -4.32
C ILE A 85 14.82 1.81 -4.26
N ILE A 86 13.73 2.39 -3.77
CA ILE A 86 12.43 1.74 -3.71
C ILE A 86 11.97 1.34 -5.12
N SER A 87 12.07 2.24 -6.09
CA SER A 87 11.66 1.94 -7.47
C SER A 87 12.46 0.78 -8.08
N LEU A 88 13.78 0.75 -7.87
CA LEU A 88 14.64 -0.32 -8.36
C LEU A 88 14.34 -1.64 -7.63
N ALA A 89 14.17 -1.60 -6.31
CA ALA A 89 13.80 -2.76 -5.51
C ALA A 89 12.45 -3.34 -5.97
N THR A 90 11.48 -2.50 -6.34
CA THR A 90 10.19 -2.94 -6.88
C THR A 90 10.37 -3.66 -8.22
N VAL A 91 11.16 -3.12 -9.15
CA VAL A 91 11.42 -3.78 -10.44
C VAL A 91 12.10 -5.14 -10.23
N ILE A 92 13.12 -5.20 -9.35
CA ILE A 92 13.81 -6.45 -9.02
C ILE A 92 12.83 -7.46 -8.40
N TYR A 93 12.01 -7.03 -7.45
CA TYR A 93 11.01 -7.88 -6.80
C TYR A 93 10.02 -8.48 -7.80
N ILE A 94 9.51 -7.68 -8.73
CA ILE A 94 8.60 -8.13 -9.80
C ILE A 94 9.31 -9.17 -10.71
N LEU A 95 10.56 -8.91 -11.10
CA LEU A 95 11.33 -9.85 -11.90
C LEU A 95 11.58 -11.16 -11.15
N MET A 96 11.91 -11.09 -9.86
CA MET A 96 12.08 -12.27 -9.02
C MET A 96 10.80 -13.11 -8.94
N LEU A 97 9.63 -12.46 -8.85
CA LEU A 97 8.33 -13.15 -8.84
C LEU A 97 8.05 -13.80 -10.18
N HIS A 98 8.32 -13.09 -11.28
CA HIS A 98 8.10 -13.60 -12.64
C HIS A 98 8.90 -14.87 -12.91
N PHE A 99 10.17 -14.90 -12.52
CA PHE A 99 11.05 -16.06 -12.70
C PHE A 99 10.96 -17.10 -11.58
N ARG A 100 10.12 -16.88 -10.55
CA ARG A 100 9.95 -17.78 -9.40
C ARG A 100 11.29 -18.19 -8.76
N LEU A 101 12.18 -17.22 -8.56
CA LEU A 101 13.56 -17.43 -8.13
C LEU A 101 13.69 -17.91 -6.66
N MET A 102 12.71 -17.58 -5.81
CA MET A 102 12.74 -17.82 -4.37
C MET A 102 11.29 -17.87 -3.83
N PRO A 103 11.04 -18.46 -2.65
CA PRO A 103 9.71 -18.46 -2.05
C PRO A 103 9.22 -17.05 -1.73
N PHE A 104 7.91 -16.84 -1.84
CA PHE A 104 7.26 -15.54 -1.70
C PHE A 104 7.57 -14.83 -0.38
N ALA A 105 7.52 -15.51 0.77
CA ALA A 105 7.81 -14.90 2.07
C ALA A 105 9.23 -14.32 2.13
N TRP A 106 10.23 -15.05 1.64
CA TRP A 106 11.62 -14.61 1.67
C TRP A 106 11.85 -13.41 0.76
N MET A 107 11.28 -13.44 -0.44
CA MET A 107 11.37 -12.31 -1.37
C MET A 107 10.68 -11.06 -0.80
N THR A 108 9.48 -11.21 -0.25
CA THR A 108 8.72 -10.11 0.34
C THR A 108 9.44 -9.55 1.57
N THR A 109 10.04 -10.42 2.38
CA THR A 109 10.87 -10.03 3.53
C THR A 109 12.07 -9.18 3.09
N LEU A 110 12.81 -9.62 2.07
CA LEU A 110 13.95 -8.85 1.56
C LEU A 110 13.51 -7.50 0.99
N PHE A 111 12.42 -7.50 0.21
CA PHE A 111 11.86 -6.27 -0.36
C PHE A 111 11.44 -5.27 0.72
N LEU A 112 10.68 -5.72 1.73
CA LEU A 112 10.23 -4.87 2.83
C LEU A 112 11.40 -4.40 3.69
N MET A 113 12.38 -5.25 3.98
CA MET A 113 13.56 -4.86 4.74
C MET A 113 14.33 -3.74 4.02
N ILE A 114 14.59 -3.89 2.71
CA ILE A 114 15.32 -2.91 1.91
C ILE A 114 14.55 -1.59 1.84
N THR A 115 13.23 -1.64 1.61
CA THR A 115 12.41 -0.43 1.48
C THR A 115 12.26 0.31 2.80
N ILE A 116 11.97 -0.38 3.91
CA ILE A 116 11.88 0.24 5.25
C ILE A 116 13.24 0.82 5.65
N TRP A 117 14.33 0.06 5.46
CA TRP A 117 15.67 0.53 5.84
C TRP A 117 16.14 1.70 4.97
N SER A 118 15.78 1.72 3.69
CA SER A 118 16.03 2.86 2.80
C SER A 118 15.24 4.10 3.21
N LEU A 119 14.02 3.93 3.72
CA LEU A 119 13.20 5.04 4.20
C LEU A 119 13.79 5.67 5.47
N GLU A 120 14.34 4.84 6.35
CA GLU A 120 15.10 5.21 7.56
C GLU A 120 16.56 5.64 7.26
N LYS A 121 16.87 6.04 6.02
CA LYS A 121 18.20 6.53 5.59
C LYS A 121 19.36 5.60 5.96
N PHE A 122 19.13 4.28 5.93
CA PHE A 122 20.11 3.26 6.28
C PHE A 122 20.63 3.33 7.73
N GLU A 123 19.83 3.84 8.67
CA GLU A 123 20.20 3.84 10.09
C GLU A 123 20.34 2.42 10.65
N LYS A 124 21.52 2.08 11.18
CA LYS A 124 21.82 0.73 11.71
C LYS A 124 20.97 0.36 12.92
N LYS A 125 20.47 1.34 13.69
CA LYS A 125 19.59 1.08 14.86
C LYS A 125 18.19 0.61 14.44
N LYS A 126 17.80 0.92 13.21
CA LYS A 126 16.45 0.67 12.66
C LYS A 126 16.38 -0.62 11.85
N ILE A 127 17.52 -1.26 11.58
CA ILE A 127 17.57 -2.51 10.82
C ILE A 127 16.84 -3.66 11.52
N LEU A 128 16.94 -3.74 12.86
CA LEU A 128 16.32 -4.82 13.63
C LEU A 128 14.78 -4.70 13.64
N PRO A 129 14.19 -3.53 13.96
CA PRO A 129 12.76 -3.31 13.74
C PRO A 129 12.32 -3.59 12.29
N ALA A 130 13.06 -3.10 11.30
CA ALA A 130 12.73 -3.31 9.88
C ALA A 130 12.71 -4.79 9.50
N LEU A 131 13.70 -5.57 9.95
CA LEU A 131 13.79 -7.00 9.70
C LEU A 131 12.64 -7.75 10.37
N ILE A 132 12.33 -7.45 11.63
CA ILE A 132 11.22 -8.09 12.35
C ILE A 132 9.90 -7.81 11.65
N THR A 133 9.62 -6.55 11.31
CA THR A 133 8.41 -6.17 10.58
C THR A 133 8.35 -6.87 9.23
N ALA A 134 9.46 -6.90 8.48
CA ALA A 134 9.51 -7.53 7.17
C ALA A 134 9.25 -9.05 7.21
N ILE A 135 9.82 -9.76 8.20
CA ILE A 135 9.59 -11.20 8.38
C ILE A 135 8.12 -11.44 8.73
N ILE A 136 7.59 -10.73 9.71
CA ILE A 136 6.19 -10.91 10.15
C ILE A 136 5.25 -10.69 8.98
N ILE A 137 5.40 -9.59 8.24
CA ILE A 137 4.53 -9.27 7.11
C ILE A 137 4.74 -10.24 5.95
N GLY A 138 5.98 -10.63 5.63
CA GLY A 138 6.28 -11.57 4.55
C GLY A 138 5.62 -12.94 4.76
N PHE A 139 5.81 -13.54 5.93
CA PHE A 139 5.22 -14.84 6.26
C PHE A 139 3.71 -14.76 6.52
N ALA A 140 3.22 -13.70 7.19
CA ALA A 140 1.79 -13.53 7.39
C ALA A 140 1.06 -13.35 6.05
N SER A 141 1.67 -12.64 5.09
CA SER A 141 1.10 -12.49 3.75
C SER A 141 1.09 -13.82 3.01
N GLU A 142 2.19 -14.60 3.06
CA GLU A 142 2.20 -15.94 2.44
C GLU A 142 1.09 -16.82 3.02
N TYR A 143 1.00 -16.93 4.35
CA TYR A 143 -0.05 -17.70 5.02
C TYR A 143 -1.46 -17.24 4.63
N LEU A 144 -1.68 -15.93 4.59
CA LEU A 144 -2.97 -15.37 4.23
C LEU A 144 -3.33 -15.69 2.76
N PHE A 145 -2.37 -15.67 1.85
CA PHE A 145 -2.62 -16.04 0.47
C PHE A 145 -2.81 -17.55 0.28
N THR A 146 -1.98 -18.39 0.88
CA THR A 146 -2.02 -19.84 0.66
C THR A 146 -3.13 -20.53 1.46
N GLU A 147 -3.32 -20.18 2.73
CA GLU A 147 -4.24 -20.89 3.63
C GLU A 147 -5.60 -20.20 3.74
N VAL A 148 -5.65 -18.86 3.66
CA VAL A 148 -6.93 -18.13 3.79
C VAL A 148 -7.57 -17.89 2.43
N PHE A 149 -6.78 -17.46 1.44
CA PHE A 149 -7.30 -17.14 0.10
C PHE A 149 -7.16 -18.29 -0.90
N ILE A 150 -6.37 -19.32 -0.60
CA ILE A 150 -6.14 -20.49 -1.47
C ILE A 150 -5.62 -20.01 -2.84
N VAL A 151 -4.60 -19.15 -2.80
CA VAL A 151 -3.89 -18.62 -3.98
C VAL A 151 -2.50 -19.23 -4.03
N ASP A 152 -2.16 -19.85 -5.17
CA ASP A 152 -0.85 -20.43 -5.38
C ASP A 152 0.22 -19.33 -5.53
N LEU A 153 1.18 -19.33 -4.62
CA LEU A 153 2.36 -18.48 -4.66
C LEU A 153 3.61 -19.29 -5.04
N PRO A 154 4.69 -18.65 -5.50
CA PRO A 154 5.98 -19.31 -5.61
C PRO A 154 6.42 -19.75 -4.21
N THR A 155 6.36 -21.05 -3.94
CA THR A 155 6.81 -21.71 -2.70
C THR A 155 8.05 -22.53 -2.95
#